data_AF-A0A6I6JXW6-F1
#
_entry.id   AF-A0A6I6JXW6-F1
#
_cell.length_a   1.000
_cell.length_b   1.000
_cell.length_c   1.000
_cell.angle_alpha   90.00
_cell.angle_beta   90.00
_cell.angle_gamma   90.00
#
_symmetry.space_group_name_H-M   'P 1'
#
loop_
_entity.id
_entity.type
_entity.pdbx_description
1 polymer ?
#
loop_
_entity_poly.entity_id
_entity_poly.type
_entity_poly.pdbx_seq_one_letter_code
_entity_poly.pdbx_strand_id
1 'polypeptide(L)'
;MDTKLTLKLDKFVIERAKKYAATNKRSLSRLIEAYLKSLTKDNPEGNLNDEDFEISPFVKSLATGPQIPLDIDIKSDYNDFLNQKYK
;
A
#
# COMPACT_ATOMS: atom_id res chain seq x y z
N MET A 1 21.71 -2.29 -4.79
CA MET A 1 22.41 -2.42 -6.09
C MET A 1 21.37 -2.58 -7.17
N ASP A 2 21.47 -1.81 -8.25
CA ASP A 2 20.47 -1.84 -9.32
C ASP A 2 20.88 -2.83 -10.41
N THR A 3 19.96 -3.71 -10.80
CA THR A 3 20.18 -4.69 -11.86
C THR A 3 19.03 -4.62 -12.88
N LYS A 4 19.34 -4.95 -14.15
CA LYS A 4 18.33 -4.94 -15.22
C LYS A 4 17.69 -6.31 -15.34
N LEU A 5 16.36 -6.37 -15.17
CA LEU A 5 15.55 -7.55 -15.44
C LEU A 5 14.99 -7.49 -16.86
N THR A 6 15.33 -8.46 -17.71
CA THR A 6 14.81 -8.58 -19.08
C THR A 6 13.84 -9.77 -19.15
N LEU A 7 12.59 -9.51 -19.52
CA LEU A 7 11.54 -10.52 -19.59
C LEU A 7 11.01 -10.64 -21.02
N LYS A 8 10.75 -11.87 -21.48
CA LYS A 8 10.03 -12.13 -22.72
C LYS A 8 8.54 -12.22 -22.40
N LEU A 9 7.77 -11.25 -22.88
CA LEU A 9 6.34 -11.15 -22.65
C LEU A 9 5.62 -10.94 -23.98
N ASP A 10 4.33 -11.23 -24.00
CA ASP A 10 3.49 -10.93 -25.14
C ASP A 10 3.43 -9.41 -25.42
N LYS A 11 3.56 -9.03 -26.69
CA LYS A 11 3.58 -7.61 -27.12
C LYS A 11 2.29 -6.88 -26.73
N PHE A 12 1.13 -7.52 -26.85
CA PHE A 12 -0.15 -6.93 -26.50
C PHE A 12 -0.27 -6.67 -25.00
N VAL A 13 0.29 -7.55 -24.17
CA VAL A 13 0.35 -7.37 -22.71
C VAL A 13 1.21 -6.16 -22.36
N ILE A 14 2.38 -6.02 -23.00
CA ILE A 14 3.27 -4.87 -22.77
C ILE A 14 2.57 -3.55 -23.12
N GLU A 15 1.87 -3.48 -24.25
CA GLU A 15 1.20 -2.25 -24.68
C GLU A 15 0.04 -1.86 -23.75
N ARG A 16 -0.76 -2.85 -23.30
CA ARG A 16 -1.81 -2.60 -22.29
C ARG A 16 -1.23 -2.12 -20.96
N ALA A 17 -0.14 -2.73 -20.52
CA ALA A 17 0.52 -2.36 -19.28
C ALA A 17 1.12 -0.95 -19.35
N LYS A 18 1.74 -0.56 -20.47
CA LYS A 18 2.22 0.81 -20.71
C LYS A 18 1.08 1.83 -20.65
N LYS A 19 -0.06 1.55 -21.29
CA LYS A 19 -1.23 2.44 -21.28
C LYS A 19 -1.78 2.61 -19.86
N TYR A 20 -1.86 1.53 -19.10
CA TYR A 20 -2.24 1.57 -17.69
C TYR A 20 -1.27 2.43 -16.86
N ALA A 21 0.04 2.22 -17.03
CA ALA A 21 1.08 2.96 -16.33
C ALA A 21 0.97 4.47 -16.60
N ALA A 22 0.83 4.85 -17.87
CA ALA A 22 0.66 6.24 -18.29
C ALA A 22 -0.59 6.89 -17.70
N THR A 23 -1.72 6.17 -17.71
CA THR A 23 -2.99 6.65 -17.13
C THR A 23 -2.86 6.91 -15.62
N ASN A 24 -2.09 6.07 -14.93
CA ASN A 24 -1.83 6.19 -13.49
C ASN A 24 -0.63 7.09 -13.15
N LYS A 25 -0.05 7.80 -14.14
CA LYS A 25 1.15 8.64 -13.99
C LYS A 25 2.33 7.91 -13.33
N ARG A 26 2.50 6.63 -13.64
CA ARG A 26 3.60 5.78 -13.15
C ARG A 26 4.38 5.17 -14.30
N SER A 27 5.65 4.82 -14.06
CA SER A 27 6.44 4.04 -15.03
C SER A 27 6.11 2.55 -14.93
N LEU A 28 6.24 1.83 -16.05
CA LEU A 28 6.03 0.38 -16.08
C LEU A 28 7.02 -0.35 -15.17
N SER A 29 8.29 0.07 -15.17
CA SER A 29 9.32 -0.50 -14.29
C SER A 29 8.94 -0.36 -12.81
N ARG A 30 8.43 0.80 -12.40
CA ARG A 30 8.00 1.03 -11.00
C ARG A 30 6.79 0.19 -10.60
N LEU A 31 5.88 -0.08 -11.54
CA LEU A 31 4.76 -0.99 -11.29
C LEU A 31 5.24 -2.43 -11.07
N ILE A 32 6.12 -2.92 -11.93
CA ILE A 32 6.66 -4.28 -11.83
C ILE A 32 7.50 -4.43 -10.56
N GLU A 33 8.36 -3.45 -10.25
CA GLU A 33 9.16 -3.46 -9.03
C GLU A 33 8.30 -3.50 -7.77
N ALA A 34 7.25 -2.67 -7.70
CA ALA A 34 6.32 -2.67 -6.57
C ALA A 34 5.58 -4.00 -6.41
N TYR A 35 5.18 -4.61 -7.53
CA TYR A 35 4.53 -5.92 -7.50
C TYR A 35 5.48 -7.02 -7.02
N LEU A 36 6.71 -7.07 -7.55
CA LEU A 36 7.72 -8.04 -7.12
C LEU A 36 8.05 -7.87 -5.63
N LYS A 37 8.22 -6.63 -5.16
CA LYS A 37 8.41 -6.32 -3.73
C LYS A 37 7.25 -6.84 -2.87
N SER A 38 6.00 -6.70 -3.35
CA SER A 38 4.83 -7.22 -2.64
C SER A 38 4.81 -8.74 -2.55
N LEU A 39 5.37 -9.45 -3.53
CA LEU A 39 5.42 -10.91 -3.54
C LEU A 39 6.55 -11.46 -2.67
N THR A 40 7.66 -10.73 -2.55
CA THR A 40 8.85 -11.18 -1.80
C THR A 40 8.84 -10.74 -0.34
N LYS A 41 7.84 -9.97 0.09
CA LYS A 41 7.79 -9.36 1.43
C LYS A 41 7.72 -10.39 2.58
N ASP A 42 7.08 -11.53 2.36
CA ASP A 42 6.84 -12.51 3.43
C ASP A 42 7.84 -13.68 3.46
N ASN A 43 8.90 -13.63 2.63
CA ASN A 43 9.91 -14.70 2.60
C ASN A 43 11.08 -14.37 3.56
N PRO A 44 11.20 -15.06 4.70
CA PRO A 44 12.22 -14.77 5.73
C PRO A 44 13.66 -15.07 5.33
N GLU A 45 13.90 -15.70 4.17
CA GLU A 45 15.26 -16.04 3.69
C GLU A 45 15.91 -14.92 2.86
N GLY A 46 15.17 -13.89 2.47
CA GLY A 46 15.65 -12.80 1.63
C GLY A 46 15.61 -11.47 2.35
N ASN A 47 16.62 -11.18 3.17
CA ASN A 47 16.84 -9.87 3.78
C ASN A 47 16.93 -8.77 2.70
N LEU A 48 15.79 -8.18 2.37
CA LEU A 48 15.68 -6.84 1.82
C LEU A 48 14.89 -6.04 2.85
N ASN A 49 15.55 -5.81 3.98
CA ASN A 49 15.28 -4.79 5.00
C ASN A 49 13.82 -4.29 4.99
N ASP A 50 13.01 -4.87 5.86
CA ASP A 50 11.68 -4.37 6.25
C ASP A 50 11.68 -2.92 6.80
N GLU A 51 12.81 -2.22 6.74
CA GLU A 51 12.99 -0.83 7.16
C GLU A 51 12.70 0.20 6.05
N ASP A 52 12.67 -0.22 4.77
CA ASP A 52 12.68 0.74 3.64
C ASP A 52 11.33 0.99 2.96
N PHE A 53 10.20 0.66 3.60
CA PHE A 53 8.96 1.36 3.26
C PHE A 53 8.91 2.66 4.07
N GLU A 54 9.73 3.64 3.70
CA GLU A 54 9.62 5.01 4.20
C GLU A 54 8.25 5.58 3.79
N ILE A 55 7.28 5.33 4.65
CA ILE A 55 5.98 5.97 4.60
C ILE A 55 6.25 7.46 4.89
N SER A 56 5.83 8.33 3.95
CA SER A 56 5.87 9.78 4.15
C SER A 56 5.36 10.13 5.57
N PRO A 57 5.97 11.08 6.29
CA PRO A 57 5.52 11.50 7.60
C PRO A 57 4.01 11.80 7.65
N PHE A 58 3.45 12.31 6.55
CA PHE A 58 2.01 12.53 6.38
C PHE A 58 1.17 11.23 6.35
N VAL A 59 1.64 10.20 5.67
CA VAL A 59 0.92 8.91 5.62
C VAL A 59 1.07 8.17 6.94
N LYS A 60 2.22 8.31 7.63
CA LYS A 60 2.40 7.81 9.00
C LYS A 60 1.45 8.53 9.98
N SER A 61 1.25 9.84 9.84
CA SER A 61 0.29 10.57 10.69
C SER A 61 -1.17 10.17 10.45
N LEU A 62 -1.52 9.64 9.27
CA LEU A 62 -2.86 9.08 9.01
C LEU A 62 -3.05 7.70 9.67
N ALA A 63 -2.00 6.87 9.70
CA ALA A 63 -2.04 5.57 10.36
C ALA A 63 -2.04 5.70 11.89
N THR A 64 -1.34 6.71 12.42
CA THR A 64 -1.38 7.11 13.83
C THR A 64 -2.58 8.01 14.13
N GLY A 65 -3.76 7.64 13.65
CA GLY A 65 -5.02 8.23 14.13
C GLY A 65 -5.19 8.00 15.63
N PRO A 66 -6.24 8.55 16.27
CA PRO A 66 -6.51 8.31 17.69
C PRO A 66 -6.50 6.81 17.95
N GLN A 67 -5.62 6.38 18.87
CA GLN A 67 -5.53 4.98 19.27
C GLN A 67 -6.90 4.57 19.79
N ILE A 68 -7.49 3.57 19.14
CA ILE A 68 -8.77 2.99 19.52
C ILE A 68 -8.46 2.10 20.74
N PRO A 69 -8.95 2.42 21.96
CA PRO A 69 -8.85 1.52 23.10
C PRO A 69 -9.31 0.11 22.74
N LEU A 70 -8.59 -0.91 23.21
CA LEU A 70 -8.92 -2.32 22.94
C LEU A 70 -10.27 -2.75 23.55
N ASP A 71 -10.77 -1.98 24.51
CA ASP A 71 -11.95 -2.23 25.34
C ASP A 71 -13.18 -1.38 24.95
N ILE A 72 -13.23 -0.84 23.73
CA ILE A 72 -14.38 -0.04 23.28
C ILE A 72 -15.62 -0.90 23.05
N ASP A 73 -16.71 -0.59 23.77
CA ASP A 73 -18.05 -1.04 23.39
C ASP A 73 -18.62 -0.13 22.29
N ILE A 74 -18.26 -0.49 21.06
CA ILE A 74 -18.63 0.23 19.83
C ILE A 74 -20.14 0.51 19.75
N LYS A 75 -20.96 -0.38 20.33
CA LYS A 75 -22.41 -0.28 20.26
C LYS A 75 -22.95 0.78 21.21
N SER A 76 -22.40 0.88 22.43
CA SER A 76 -22.81 1.92 23.39
C SER A 76 -22.41 3.30 22.89
N ASP A 77 -21.15 3.46 22.51
CA ASP A 77 -20.58 4.73 22.06
C ASP A 77 -21.30 5.28 20.82
N TYR A 78 -21.70 4.39 19.90
CA TYR A 78 -22.45 4.79 18.71
C TYR A 78 -23.85 5.31 19.05
N ASN A 79 -24.54 4.68 20.01
CA ASN A 79 -25.85 5.16 20.46
C ASN A 79 -25.74 6.50 21.18
N ASP A 80 -24.75 6.69 22.04
CA ASP A 80 -24.51 7.95 22.72
C ASP A 80 -24.18 9.08 21.75
N PHE A 81 -23.36 8.80 20.73
CA PHE A 81 -23.08 9.75 19.65
C PHE A 81 -24.35 10.16 18.89
N LEU A 82 -25.21 9.20 18.50
CA LEU A 82 -26.47 9.51 17.81
C LEU A 82 -27.40 10.34 18.71
N ASN A 83 -27.51 9.98 19.99
CA ASN A 83 -28.30 10.74 20.95
C ASN A 83 -27.79 12.18 21.10
N GLN A 84 -26.47 12.40 21.10
CA GLN A 84 -25.89 13.74 21.19
C GLN A 84 -26.03 14.55 19.90
N LYS A 85 -25.93 13.88 18.73
CA LYS A 85 -26.05 14.52 17.42
C LYS A 85 -27.46 15.03 17.12
N TYR A 86 -28.48 14.30 17.57
CA TYR A 86 -29.89 14.62 17.35
C TYR A 86 -30.56 15.28 18.57
N LYS A 87 -29.76 15.77 19.52
CA LYS A 87 -30.19 16.62 20.64
C LYS A 87 -30.25 18.08 20.21
#